data_AF-A0A485C628-F1
#
_entry.id   AF-A0A485C628-F1
#
_cell.length_a   1.000
_cell.length_b   1.000
_cell.length_c   1.000
_cell.angle_alpha   90.00
_cell.angle_beta   90.00
_cell.angle_gamma   90.00
#
_symmetry.space_group_name_H-M   'P 1'
#
loop_
_entity.id
_entity.type
_entity.pdbx_description
1 polymer ?
#
loop_
_entity_poly.entity_id
_entity_poly.type
_entity_poly.pdbx_seq_one_letter_code
_entity_poly.pdbx_strand_id
1 'polypeptide(L)'
;MKSLGYVAQEGESEKYSLTLKLFELGARALQNVDLVRSADIQMRELSRLTKETIHLGALDEDSIVYIHKIDSMYNLRMYSRIGRRNPLYSTAIGKVLLAWRDRAEVEQILEDVEYKRSTDRTITAPKSCWGFWTAFVSRAMAKTTKSRKRGYAALVYRSSTALA
;
A
#
# COMPACT_ATOMS: atom_id res chain seq x y z
N MET A 1 2.50 23.70 11.36
CA MET A 1 1.89 22.60 12.13
C MET A 1 1.73 22.92 13.62
N LYS A 2 2.78 23.34 14.35
CA LYS A 2 2.70 23.72 15.78
C LYS A 2 1.77 24.93 16.02
N SER A 3 1.97 26.03 15.31
CA SER A 3 1.13 27.25 15.40
C SER A 3 -0.34 27.01 15.06
N LEU A 4 -0.62 26.02 14.21
CA LEU A 4 -1.97 25.61 13.83
C LEU A 4 -2.58 24.61 14.83
N GLY A 5 -1.82 24.19 15.86
CA GLY A 5 -2.28 23.29 16.92
C GLY A 5 -2.41 21.83 16.52
N TYR A 6 -1.82 21.37 15.40
CA TYR A 6 -1.88 19.97 14.98
C TYR A 6 -0.85 19.09 15.68
N VAL A 7 0.29 19.67 16.08
CA VAL A 7 1.36 18.99 16.83
C VAL A 7 1.72 19.80 18.07
N ALA A 8 2.07 19.12 19.15
CA ALA A 8 2.60 19.72 20.37
C ALA A 8 4.07 19.36 20.53
N GLN A 9 4.88 20.29 21.04
CA GLN A 9 6.29 20.03 21.35
C GLN A 9 6.38 19.41 22.75
N GLU A 10 7.16 18.35 22.91
CA GLU A 10 7.35 17.66 24.19
C GLU A 10 8.36 18.43 25.06
N GLY A 11 7.86 19.23 25.99
CA GLY A 11 8.69 20.05 26.87
C GLY A 11 9.60 20.99 26.09
N GLU A 12 10.89 21.02 26.46
CA GLU A 12 11.92 21.79 25.75
C GLU A 12 12.61 21.00 24.62
N SER A 13 12.23 19.73 24.39
CA SER A 13 12.88 18.90 23.37
C SER A 13 12.37 19.22 21.96
N GLU A 14 13.12 18.88 20.92
CA GLU A 14 12.66 18.97 19.51
C GLU A 14 11.67 17.87 19.11
N LYS A 15 11.19 17.06 20.07
CA LYS A 15 10.22 16.01 19.79
C LYS A 15 8.81 16.60 19.71
N TYR A 16 8.04 16.08 18.77
CA TYR A 16 6.66 16.48 18.54
C TYR A 16 5.72 15.29 18.69
N SER A 17 4.61 15.50 19.38
CA SER A 17 3.51 14.56 19.49
C SER A 17 2.28 15.06 18.73
N LEU A 18 1.45 14.12 18.28
CA LEU A 18 0.18 14.43 17.63
C LEU A 18 -0.80 14.93 18.68
N THR A 19 -1.48 16.03 18.38
CA THR A 19 -2.56 16.53 19.25
C THR A 19 -3.88 15.85 18.93
N LEU A 20 -4.85 15.98 19.84
CA LEU A 20 -6.24 15.57 19.59
C LEU A 20 -6.83 16.28 18.36
N LYS A 21 -6.43 17.52 18.06
CA LYS A 21 -6.89 18.25 16.87
C LYS A 21 -6.51 17.54 15.57
N LEU A 22 -5.30 16.98 15.50
CA LEU A 22 -4.88 16.19 14.34
C LEU A 22 -5.56 14.82 14.31
N PHE A 23 -5.78 14.21 15.48
CA PHE A 23 -6.57 12.98 15.58
C PHE A 23 -8.00 13.18 15.09
N GLU A 24 -8.69 14.25 15.49
CA GLU A 24 -10.05 14.59 15.05
C GLU A 24 -10.12 14.78 13.53
N LEU A 25 -9.15 15.47 12.95
CA LEU A 25 -9.06 15.64 11.50
C LEU A 25 -8.88 14.29 10.79
N GLY A 26 -7.98 13.45 11.28
CA GLY A 26 -7.78 12.08 10.78
C GLY A 26 -9.04 11.22 10.96
N ALA A 27 -9.72 11.32 12.10
CA ALA A 27 -10.94 10.57 12.39
C ALA A 27 -12.09 10.96 11.47
N ARG A 28 -12.24 12.26 11.11
CA ARG A 28 -13.21 12.71 10.11
C ARG A 28 -12.87 12.19 8.72
N ALA A 29 -11.59 12.16 8.35
CA ALA A 29 -11.17 11.50 7.11
C ALA A 29 -11.52 10.00 7.13
N LEU A 30 -11.40 9.33 8.29
CA LEU A 30 -11.75 7.91 8.50
C LEU A 30 -13.27 7.64 8.52
N GLN A 31 -14.10 8.61 8.93
CA GLN A 31 -15.57 8.48 8.89
C GLN A 31 -16.11 8.33 7.46
N ASN A 32 -15.36 8.78 6.44
CA ASN A 32 -15.67 8.58 5.03
C ASN A 32 -15.13 7.26 4.45
N VAL A 33 -14.49 6.38 5.25
CA VAL A 33 -13.80 5.19 4.73
C VAL A 33 -14.62 3.93 4.92
N ASP A 34 -15.76 3.87 4.22
CA ASP A 34 -16.49 2.62 3.96
C ASP A 34 -15.59 1.55 3.32
N LEU A 35 -14.54 1.97 2.63
CA LEU A 35 -13.63 1.06 1.94
C LEU A 35 -12.91 0.12 2.90
N VAL A 36 -12.31 0.61 3.99
CA VAL A 36 -11.52 -0.23 4.91
C VAL A 36 -12.45 -1.22 5.59
N ARG A 37 -13.63 -0.76 6.05
CA ARG A 37 -14.64 -1.64 6.63
C ARG A 37 -15.14 -2.71 5.64
N SER A 38 -15.41 -2.31 4.39
CA SER A 38 -15.85 -3.23 3.34
C SER A 38 -14.75 -4.25 2.98
N ALA A 39 -13.50 -3.80 2.92
CA ALA A 39 -12.35 -4.63 2.59
C ALA A 39 -11.99 -5.58 3.74
N ASP A 40 -12.16 -5.18 5.00
CA ASP A 40 -11.80 -5.97 6.19
C ASP A 40 -12.49 -7.34 6.18
N ILE A 41 -13.77 -7.39 5.81
CA ILE A 41 -14.53 -8.65 5.70
C ILE A 41 -13.86 -9.62 4.73
N GLN A 42 -13.54 -9.14 3.52
CA GLN A 42 -12.92 -9.97 2.48
C GLN A 42 -11.46 -10.31 2.81
N MET A 43 -10.73 -9.35 3.39
CA MET A 43 -9.35 -9.56 3.81
C MET A 43 -9.26 -10.61 4.93
N ARG A 44 -10.19 -10.62 5.88
CA ARG A 44 -10.22 -11.64 6.96
C ARG A 44 -10.47 -13.02 6.41
N GLU A 45 -11.40 -13.16 5.48
CA GLU A 45 -11.66 -14.45 4.84
C GLU A 45 -10.42 -14.94 4.08
N LEU A 46 -9.77 -14.04 3.34
CA LEU A 46 -8.55 -14.36 2.61
C LEU A 46 -7.37 -14.69 3.55
N SER A 47 -7.26 -14.00 4.68
CA SER A 47 -6.30 -14.32 5.73
C SER A 47 -6.60 -15.71 6.33
N ARG A 48 -7.86 -16.06 6.57
CA ARG A 48 -8.25 -17.38 7.09
C ARG A 48 -7.89 -18.51 6.12
N LEU A 49 -8.10 -18.30 4.82
CA LEU A 49 -7.81 -19.29 3.78
C LEU A 49 -6.30 -19.45 3.53
N THR A 50 -5.55 -18.36 3.57
CA THR A 50 -4.12 -18.37 3.19
C THR A 50 -3.17 -18.47 4.39
N LYS A 51 -3.63 -18.04 5.57
CA LYS A 51 -2.86 -17.85 6.81
C LYS A 51 -1.71 -16.84 6.68
N GLU A 52 -1.64 -16.12 5.57
CA GLU A 52 -0.59 -15.14 5.26
C GLU A 52 -0.99 -13.72 5.69
N THR A 53 -0.03 -12.79 5.61
CA THR A 53 -0.31 -11.36 5.83
C THR A 53 -1.08 -10.80 4.64
N ILE A 54 -2.16 -10.05 4.93
CA ILE A 54 -2.95 -9.35 3.92
C ILE A 54 -2.76 -7.85 4.09
N HIS A 55 -2.46 -7.15 3.00
CA HIS A 55 -2.28 -5.70 3.00
C HIS A 55 -3.31 -5.02 2.11
N LEU A 56 -3.81 -3.89 2.57
CA LEU A 56 -4.57 -2.93 1.76
C LEU A 56 -3.72 -1.68 1.57
N GLY A 57 -3.48 -1.32 0.32
CA GLY A 57 -2.75 -0.12 -0.06
C GLY A 57 -3.63 0.88 -0.79
N ALA A 58 -3.36 2.16 -0.56
CA ALA A 58 -3.84 3.26 -1.36
C ALA A 58 -2.71 3.81 -2.23
N LEU A 59 -3.03 4.22 -3.45
CA LEU A 59 -2.13 5.03 -4.26
C LEU A 59 -2.09 6.44 -3.69
N ASP A 60 -0.89 6.96 -3.49
CA ASP A 60 -0.62 8.31 -3.04
C ASP A 60 0.56 8.86 -3.84
N GLU A 61 0.23 9.67 -4.84
CA GLU A 61 1.18 10.19 -5.86
C GLU A 61 1.98 9.06 -6.52
N ASP A 62 3.27 8.97 -6.20
CA ASP A 62 4.27 8.03 -6.74
C ASP A 62 4.49 6.79 -5.85
N SER A 63 3.68 6.64 -4.80
CA SER A 63 3.88 5.65 -3.75
C SER A 63 2.61 4.90 -3.36
N ILE A 64 2.78 3.74 -2.72
CA ILE A 64 1.70 3.10 -1.98
C ILE A 64 1.78 3.50 -0.51
N VAL A 65 0.64 3.77 0.11
CA VAL A 65 0.49 3.88 1.57
C VAL A 65 -0.32 2.70 2.07
N TYR A 66 0.20 1.94 3.03
CA TYR A 66 -0.61 0.91 3.69
C TYR A 66 -1.67 1.55 4.56
N ILE A 67 -2.94 1.29 4.26
CA ILE A 67 -4.08 1.85 4.99
C ILE A 67 -4.79 0.81 5.88
N HIS A 68 -4.58 -0.49 5.61
CA HIS A 68 -5.06 -1.57 6.47
C HIS A 68 -4.17 -2.81 6.36
N LYS A 69 -4.16 -3.65 7.40
CA LYS A 69 -3.34 -4.86 7.49
C LYS A 69 -4.02 -5.92 8.35
N ILE A 70 -3.93 -7.17 7.91
CA ILE A 70 -4.19 -8.36 8.75
C ILE A 70 -2.89 -9.13 8.85
N ASP A 71 -2.42 -9.32 10.08
CA ASP A 71 -1.18 -10.05 10.35
C ASP A 71 -1.34 -11.55 10.04
N SER A 72 -0.23 -12.14 9.59
CA SER A 72 -0.11 -13.58 9.39
C SER A 72 -0.38 -14.36 10.68
N MET A 73 -0.92 -15.56 10.54
CA MET A 73 -1.02 -16.52 11.65
C MET A 73 0.31 -17.26 11.90
N TYR A 74 1.29 -17.10 11.01
CA TYR A 74 2.65 -17.60 11.19
C TYR A 74 3.48 -16.62 12.04
N ASN A 75 4.44 -17.14 12.82
CA ASN A 75 5.37 -16.33 13.64
C ASN A 75 6.32 -15.43 12.81
N LEU A 76 6.34 -15.56 11.48
CA LEU A 76 7.14 -14.72 10.61
C LEU A 76 6.44 -13.37 10.38
N ARG A 77 6.87 -12.34 11.11
CA ARG A 77 6.35 -10.97 10.93
C ARG A 77 7.15 -10.23 9.86
N MET A 78 6.51 -9.91 8.74
CA MET A 78 7.05 -8.91 7.81
C MET A 78 7.07 -7.53 8.47
N TYR A 79 8.17 -6.79 8.28
CA TYR A 79 8.32 -5.40 8.71
C TYR A 79 7.45 -4.45 7.87
N SER A 80 6.14 -4.48 8.11
CA SER A 80 5.13 -3.65 7.46
C SER A 80 4.16 -3.10 8.50
N ARG A 81 3.86 -1.80 8.42
CA ARG A 81 2.95 -1.09 9.32
C ARG A 81 2.04 -0.15 8.53
N ILE A 82 0.84 0.11 9.06
CA ILE A 82 -0.08 1.12 8.53
C ILE A 82 0.62 2.48 8.50
N GLY A 83 0.39 3.26 7.45
CA GLY A 83 1.05 4.54 7.18
C GLY A 83 2.44 4.43 6.54
N ARG A 84 3.03 3.23 6.41
CA ARG A 84 4.33 3.08 5.73
C ARG A 84 4.16 3.24 4.21
N ARG A 85 4.97 4.13 3.64
CA ARG A 85 5.10 4.34 2.19
C ARG A 85 6.06 3.32 1.55
N ASN A 86 5.73 2.83 0.35
CA ASN A 86 6.63 2.02 -0.46
C ASN A 86 6.52 2.40 -1.95
N PRO A 87 7.57 2.18 -2.76
CA PRO A 87 7.53 2.50 -4.19
C PRO A 87 6.51 1.66 -4.97
N LEU A 88 5.91 2.25 -6.00
CA LEU A 88 4.94 1.54 -6.85
C LEU A 88 5.58 0.45 -7.71
N TYR A 89 6.76 0.71 -8.28
CA TYR A 89 7.40 -0.18 -9.27
C TYR A 89 7.87 -1.52 -8.68
N SER A 90 8.29 -1.53 -7.41
CA SER A 90 8.87 -2.71 -6.75
C SER A 90 7.86 -3.50 -5.93
N THR A 91 6.71 -2.91 -5.60
CA THR A 91 5.68 -3.58 -4.79
C THR A 91 4.62 -4.25 -5.64
N ALA A 92 4.14 -5.41 -5.20
CA ALA A 92 3.10 -6.13 -5.91
C ALA A 92 1.76 -5.34 -5.93
N ILE A 93 1.42 -4.62 -4.85
CA ILE A 93 0.26 -3.71 -4.81
C ILE A 93 0.43 -2.55 -5.80
N GLY A 94 1.61 -1.93 -5.85
CA GLY A 94 1.88 -0.83 -6.78
C GLY A 94 1.73 -1.27 -8.23
N LYS A 95 2.22 -2.46 -8.58
CA LYS A 95 2.02 -3.06 -9.91
C LYS A 95 0.53 -3.26 -10.24
N VAL A 96 -0.28 -3.69 -9.27
CA VAL A 96 -1.74 -3.83 -9.48
C VAL A 96 -2.39 -2.47 -9.67
N LEU A 97 -2.05 -1.48 -8.85
CA LEU A 97 -2.58 -0.12 -8.95
C LEU A 97 -2.25 0.53 -10.30
N LEU A 98 -1.02 0.36 -10.79
CA LEU A 98 -0.57 0.92 -12.06
C LEU A 98 -1.15 0.19 -13.27
N ALA A 99 -1.35 -1.13 -13.22
CA ALA A 99 -1.91 -1.88 -14.34
C ALA A 99 -3.38 -1.57 -14.67
N TRP A 100 -4.09 -0.87 -13.78
CA TRP A 100 -5.48 -0.42 -13.97
C TRP A 100 -5.58 1.02 -14.47
N ARG A 101 -4.44 1.66 -14.74
CA ARG A 101 -4.31 3.04 -15.20
C ARG A 101 -4.04 3.08 -16.70
N ASP A 102 -4.41 4.19 -17.32
CA ASP A 102 -4.03 4.44 -18.70
C ASP A 102 -2.51 4.61 -18.82
N ARG A 103 -1.97 4.26 -19.99
CA ARG A 103 -0.52 4.22 -20.17
C ARG A 103 0.16 5.56 -19.93
N ALA A 104 -0.45 6.64 -20.41
CA ALA A 104 0.05 8.00 -20.20
C ALA A 104 0.08 8.38 -18.71
N GLU A 105 -0.95 7.99 -17.92
CA GLU A 105 -0.96 8.25 -16.48
C GLU A 105 0.17 7.51 -15.76
N VAL A 106 0.42 6.25 -16.12
CA VAL A 106 1.52 5.47 -15.52
C VAL A 106 2.88 6.04 -15.89
N GLU A 107 3.08 6.45 -17.14
CA GLU A 107 4.33 7.08 -17.58
C GLU A 107 4.59 8.37 -16.81
N GLN A 108 3.55 9.19 -16.60
CA GLN A 108 3.63 10.40 -15.78
C GLN A 108 3.93 10.10 -14.30
N ILE A 109 3.23 9.13 -13.68
CA ILE A 109 3.46 8.74 -12.27
C ILE A 109 4.89 8.24 -12.05
N LEU A 110 5.50 7.63 -13.07
CA LEU A 110 6.82 7.01 -12.97
C LEU A 110 7.95 7.89 -13.51
N GLU A 111 7.66 9.08 -14.04
CA GLU A 111 8.63 9.94 -14.73
C GLU A 111 9.80 10.31 -13.80
N ASP A 112 9.49 10.73 -12.57
CA ASP A 112 10.48 11.17 -11.58
C ASP A 112 10.91 10.07 -10.60
N VAL A 113 10.53 8.81 -10.86
CA VAL A 113 10.79 7.71 -9.93
C VAL A 113 12.23 7.20 -10.02
N GLU A 114 12.95 7.27 -8.90
CA GLU A 114 14.27 6.66 -8.76
C GLU A 114 14.16 5.12 -8.58
N TYR A 115 14.61 4.37 -9.59
CA TYR A 115 14.59 2.91 -9.56
C TYR A 115 15.78 2.33 -8.77
N LYS A 116 15.53 1.93 -7.53
CA LYS A 116 16.48 1.24 -6.67
C LYS A 116 16.31 -0.27 -6.79
N ARG A 117 17.38 -0.97 -7.14
CA ARG A 117 17.42 -2.43 -7.15
C ARG A 117 17.47 -2.95 -5.71
N SER A 118 16.35 -3.43 -5.18
CA SER A 118 16.31 -4.06 -3.84
C SER A 118 16.62 -5.56 -3.87
N THR A 119 16.39 -6.20 -5.01
CA THR A 119 16.65 -7.63 -5.27
C THR A 119 17.05 -7.82 -6.72
N ASP A 120 17.61 -8.98 -7.07
CA ASP A 120 17.99 -9.32 -8.45
C ASP A 120 16.81 -9.31 -9.44
N ARG A 121 15.59 -9.50 -8.93
CA ARG A 121 14.34 -9.48 -9.70
C ARG A 121 13.63 -8.11 -9.70
N THR A 122 14.25 -7.10 -9.10
CA THR A 122 13.66 -5.75 -9.10
C THR A 122 13.71 -5.18 -10.51
N ILE A 123 12.56 -4.73 -11.00
CA ILE A 123 12.45 -4.10 -12.32
C ILE A 123 12.96 -2.67 -12.19
N THR A 124 14.01 -2.33 -12.94
CA THR A 124 14.69 -1.03 -12.85
C THR A 124 14.56 -0.18 -14.13
N ALA A 125 13.64 -0.52 -15.04
CA ALA A 125 13.45 0.22 -16.29
C ALA A 125 11.95 0.32 -16.68
N PRO A 126 11.44 1.53 -16.99
CA PRO A 126 10.02 1.77 -17.30
C PRO A 126 9.49 0.95 -18.48
N LYS A 127 10.28 0.81 -19.55
CA LYS A 127 9.88 0.15 -20.80
C LYS A 127 9.62 -1.35 -20.65
N SER A 128 10.24 -2.00 -19.66
CA SER A 128 10.15 -3.45 -19.42
C SER A 128 8.97 -3.84 -18.51
N CYS A 129 8.34 -2.86 -17.86
CA CYS A 129 7.35 -3.09 -16.81
C CYS A 129 6.00 -3.58 -17.35
N TRP A 130 5.55 -3.06 -18.49
CA TRP A 130 4.18 -3.24 -18.98
C TRP A 130 3.80 -4.69 -19.23
N GLY A 131 4.60 -5.43 -20.01
CA GLY A 131 4.32 -6.84 -20.30
C GLY A 131 4.27 -7.70 -19.03
N PHE A 132 5.14 -7.41 -18.06
CA PHE A 132 5.16 -8.11 -16.77
C PHE A 132 3.96 -7.74 -15.90
N TRP A 133 3.54 -6.48 -15.87
CA TRP A 133 2.43 -6.01 -15.03
C TRP A 133 1.08 -6.49 -15.54
N THR A 134 0.85 -6.49 -16.86
CA THR A 134 -0.38 -7.05 -17.45
C THR A 134 -0.51 -8.55 -17.13
N ALA A 135 0.58 -9.31 -17.25
CA ALA A 135 0.60 -10.72 -16.88
C ALA A 135 0.42 -10.94 -15.37
N PHE A 136 1.04 -10.09 -14.54
CA PHE A 136 0.90 -10.14 -13.08
C PHE A 136 -0.54 -9.87 -12.64
N VAL A 137 -1.18 -8.84 -13.18
CA VAL A 137 -2.57 -8.49 -12.84
C VAL A 137 -3.55 -9.54 -13.30
N SER A 138 -3.36 -10.13 -14.48
CA SER A 138 -4.18 -11.25 -14.94
C SER A 138 -4.15 -12.42 -13.96
N ARG A 139 -2.97 -12.74 -13.40
CA ARG A 139 -2.80 -13.81 -12.40
C ARG A 139 -3.28 -13.43 -10.99
N ALA A 140 -3.10 -12.18 -10.57
CA ALA A 140 -3.52 -11.68 -9.27
C ALA A 140 -5.06 -11.54 -9.18
N MET A 141 -5.69 -11.07 -10.26
CA MET A 141 -7.15 -10.90 -10.38
C MET A 141 -7.90 -12.22 -10.45
N ALA A 142 -7.27 -13.29 -10.93
CA ALA A 142 -7.85 -14.64 -10.84
C ALA A 142 -8.06 -15.12 -9.39
N LYS A 143 -7.47 -14.43 -8.40
CA LYS A 143 -7.47 -14.81 -6.98
C LYS A 143 -8.15 -13.78 -6.06
N THR A 144 -8.68 -12.67 -6.58
CA THR A 144 -9.29 -11.59 -5.78
C THR A 144 -10.70 -11.26 -6.24
N THR A 145 -11.63 -11.14 -5.29
CA THR A 145 -13.03 -10.75 -5.55
C THR A 145 -13.09 -9.32 -6.09
N LYS A 146 -13.73 -9.12 -7.24
CA LYS A 146 -13.85 -7.81 -7.92
C LYS A 146 -14.49 -6.77 -6.99
N SER A 147 -13.72 -5.77 -6.56
CA SER A 147 -14.22 -4.54 -5.95
C SER A 147 -13.55 -3.34 -6.60
N ARG A 148 -14.35 -2.56 -7.34
CA ARG A 148 -13.92 -1.37 -8.09
C ARG A 148 -14.19 -0.13 -7.24
N LYS A 149 -13.17 0.42 -6.59
CA LYS A 149 -13.17 1.79 -6.06
C LYS A 149 -11.83 2.45 -6.46
N ARG A 150 -11.90 3.63 -7.10
CA ARG A 150 -10.74 4.34 -7.68
C ARG A 150 -9.61 4.49 -6.63
N GLY A 151 -8.39 4.07 -6.96
CA GLY A 151 -7.17 4.38 -6.18
C GLY A 151 -6.73 3.36 -5.13
N TYR A 152 -7.38 2.19 -5.03
CA TYR A 152 -7.09 1.21 -3.97
C TYR A 152 -6.91 -0.21 -4.51
N ALA A 153 -6.06 -1.00 -3.86
CA ALA A 153 -5.87 -2.41 -4.16
C ALA A 153 -5.56 -3.20 -2.88
N ALA A 154 -6.15 -4.39 -2.78
CA ALA A 154 -5.84 -5.38 -1.75
C ALA A 154 -5.06 -6.53 -2.39
N LEU A 155 -4.02 -7.02 -1.72
CA LEU A 155 -3.23 -8.13 -2.22
C LEU A 155 -2.78 -9.07 -1.10
N VAL A 156 -2.82 -10.37 -1.39
CA VAL A 156 -2.16 -11.41 -0.60
C VAL A 156 -0.71 -11.50 -1.01
N TYR A 157 0.20 -11.39 -0.04
CA TYR A 157 1.61 -11.63 -0.29
C TYR A 157 2.11 -12.82 0.52
N ARG A 158 2.72 -13.81 -0.15
CA ARG A 158 3.35 -14.96 0.51
C ARG A 158 4.78 -14.59 0.90
N SER A 159 5.07 -14.63 2.19
CA SER A 159 6.39 -14.25 2.75
C SER A 159 7.56 -15.08 2.19
N SER A 160 7.31 -16.28 1.65
CA SER A 160 8.33 -17.18 1.09
C SER A 160 9.03 -16.70 -0.19
N THR A 161 8.73 -15.49 -0.67
CA THR A 161 9.37 -14.89 -1.86
C THR A 161 10.14 -13.60 -1.56
N ALA A 162 10.24 -13.20 -0.28
CA ALA A 162 11.01 -12.04 0.16
C ALA A 162 12.44 -12.39 0.64
N LEU A 163 12.82 -13.67 0.61
CA LEU A 163 14.18 -14.15 0.81
C LEU A 163 14.65 -14.78 -0.51
N ALA A 164 15.00 -13.92 -1.46
CA ALA A 164 15.88 -14.23 -2.58
C ALA A 164 16.65 -12.94 -2.90
#